data_AF-A0A3F2Y7Q1-F1
#
_entry.id   AF-A0A3F2Y7Q1-F1
#
_cell.length_a   1.000
_cell.length_b   1.000
_cell.length_c   1.000
_cell.angle_alpha   90.00
_cell.angle_beta   90.00
_cell.angle_gamma   90.00
#
_symmetry.space_group_name_H-M   'P 1'
#
loop_
_entity.id
_entity.type
_entity.pdbx_description
1 polymer ?
#
loop_
_entity_poly.entity_id
_entity_poly.type
_entity_poly.pdbx_seq_one_letter_code
_entity_poly.pdbx_strand_id
1 'polypeptide(L)'
;MCDYNTLKLKDYNLWKYTAKGSANAVYRYNGPHNPLFTHKVIRVRLTSCELLTKEVFEFMNSSKLEKLREYIPRTDILSVDRQFMDNLQRQSPASVKLNRLETDVLLLDDIFTHKISAYHEICLSKYYKFYIFKKEDQKEFILEFKPKWLYKPPAFFKTCRNCAQSILKKQKFSNCTLLLLSMPEGVRIWCRNLQNELERQGYNIAVYDSLFQVISEHYDLIEILYKLENKNCNDMHNTLRQLSSPKGVTDVIRNSMSLRDVSITINLSSHEVHVLDIDPKPTSKWKKWKEQEIKNSPLYLCESNCSLNSEGDTVNVATNPHCPVKF
;
A
#
# COMPACT_ATOMS: atom_id res chain seq x y z
N MET A 1 1.92 16.32 -26.88
CA MET A 1 0.80 15.41 -26.56
C MET A 1 0.69 14.44 -27.71
N CYS A 2 1.08 13.18 -27.52
CA CYS A 2 0.81 12.13 -28.51
C CYS A 2 -0.66 11.75 -28.41
N ASP A 3 -1.32 11.57 -29.55
CA ASP A 3 -2.73 11.22 -29.65
C ASP A 3 -2.95 9.79 -29.12
N TYR A 4 -3.48 9.67 -27.89
CA TYR A 4 -3.66 8.41 -27.16
C TYR A 4 -4.86 7.59 -27.64
N ASN A 5 -5.35 7.83 -28.85
CA ASN A 5 -6.44 7.06 -29.44
C ASN A 5 -6.02 5.60 -29.69
N THR A 6 -6.17 4.80 -28.64
CA THR A 6 -6.20 3.34 -28.57
C THR A 6 -4.96 2.62 -29.08
N LEU A 7 -3.90 2.62 -28.27
CA LEU A 7 -2.94 1.51 -28.27
C LEU A 7 -3.67 0.22 -27.89
N LYS A 8 -4.24 -0.46 -28.89
CA LYS A 8 -4.89 -1.76 -28.73
C LYS A 8 -3.81 -2.80 -28.48
N LEU A 9 -3.84 -3.37 -27.30
CA LEU A 9 -2.85 -4.33 -26.86
C LEU A 9 -3.31 -5.73 -27.28
N LYS A 10 -2.64 -6.30 -28.29
CA LYS A 10 -3.03 -7.58 -28.93
C LYS A 10 -2.16 -8.77 -28.50
N ASP A 11 -0.91 -8.52 -28.14
CA ASP A 11 0.09 -9.57 -27.88
C ASP A 11 0.13 -10.02 -26.41
N TYR A 12 -0.89 -10.74 -25.97
CA TYR A 12 -1.00 -11.25 -24.59
C TYR A 12 0.17 -12.13 -24.13
N ASN A 13 0.82 -12.84 -25.07
CA ASN A 13 1.94 -13.74 -24.77
C ASN A 13 3.17 -13.03 -24.18
N LEU A 14 3.29 -11.71 -24.43
CA LEU A 14 4.40 -10.88 -23.94
C LEU A 14 4.19 -10.43 -22.49
N TRP A 15 2.99 -10.62 -21.92
CA TRP A 15 2.66 -10.20 -20.56
C TRP A 15 2.64 -11.40 -19.64
N LYS A 16 3.53 -11.42 -18.64
CA LYS A 16 3.69 -12.55 -17.72
C LYS A 16 3.18 -12.20 -16.33
N TYR A 17 2.37 -13.09 -15.77
CA TYR A 17 1.82 -12.92 -14.44
C TYR A 17 2.94 -12.71 -13.42
N THR A 18 2.77 -11.70 -12.57
CA THR A 18 3.77 -11.30 -11.57
C THR A 18 3.20 -11.52 -10.18
N ALA A 19 2.05 -10.90 -9.88
CA ALA A 19 1.46 -10.93 -8.56
C ALA A 19 -0.06 -10.68 -8.62
N LYS A 20 -0.74 -10.91 -7.50
CA LYS A 20 -2.12 -10.46 -7.28
C LYS A 20 -2.28 -9.84 -5.90
N GLY A 21 -3.04 -8.75 -5.86
CA GLY A 21 -3.62 -8.20 -4.64
C GLY A 21 -5.05 -8.72 -4.43
N SER A 22 -5.81 -8.05 -3.57
CA SER A 22 -7.23 -8.37 -3.38
C SER A 22 -8.10 -7.91 -4.56
N ALA A 23 -7.66 -6.88 -5.29
CA ALA A 23 -8.47 -6.24 -6.32
C ALA A 23 -7.89 -6.38 -7.74
N ASN A 24 -6.58 -6.58 -7.83
CA ASN A 24 -5.85 -6.50 -9.09
C ASN A 24 -4.92 -7.70 -9.27
N ALA A 25 -4.75 -8.15 -10.50
CA ALA A 25 -3.60 -8.94 -10.94
C ALA A 25 -2.65 -8.03 -11.71
N VAL A 26 -1.35 -8.31 -11.60
CA VAL A 26 -0.28 -7.54 -12.26
C VAL A 26 0.48 -8.47 -13.20
N TYR A 27 0.76 -7.98 -14.41
CA TYR A 27 1.54 -8.67 -15.42
C TYR A 27 2.65 -7.76 -15.91
N ARG A 28 3.88 -8.28 -15.95
CA ARG A 28 5.04 -7.54 -16.47
C ARG A 28 5.25 -7.82 -17.95
N TYR A 29 5.65 -6.81 -18.69
CA TYR A 29 6.11 -7.00 -20.06
C TYR A 29 7.43 -7.76 -20.11
N ASN A 30 7.47 -8.85 -20.88
CA ASN A 30 8.63 -9.72 -21.06
C ASN A 30 8.85 -10.02 -22.55
N GLY A 31 8.45 -9.08 -23.43
CA GLY A 31 8.73 -9.14 -24.86
C GLY A 31 10.08 -8.54 -25.25
N PRO A 32 10.39 -8.51 -26.56
CA PRO A 32 11.54 -7.77 -27.10
C PRO A 32 11.48 -6.29 -26.71
N HIS A 33 12.61 -5.58 -26.80
CA HIS A 33 12.64 -4.15 -26.52
C HIS A 33 11.57 -3.41 -27.33
N ASN A 34 10.75 -2.64 -26.62
CA ASN A 34 9.64 -1.86 -27.14
C ASN A 34 9.57 -0.55 -26.32
N PRO A 35 9.75 0.62 -26.94
CA PRO A 35 9.78 1.91 -26.23
C PRO A 35 8.53 2.22 -25.39
N LEU A 36 7.38 1.61 -25.70
CA LEU A 36 6.13 1.83 -25.00
C LEU A 36 5.91 0.87 -23.82
N PHE A 37 6.46 -0.35 -23.90
CA PHE A 37 6.13 -1.44 -22.96
C PHE A 37 7.33 -1.97 -22.18
N THR A 38 8.57 -1.68 -22.61
CA THR A 38 9.76 -2.02 -21.84
C THR A 38 9.75 -1.28 -20.51
N HIS A 39 10.02 -2.02 -19.42
CA HIS A 39 9.87 -1.55 -18.03
C HIS A 39 8.44 -1.14 -17.65
N LYS A 40 7.43 -1.77 -18.25
CA LYS A 40 6.03 -1.58 -17.86
C LYS A 40 5.39 -2.83 -17.28
N VAL A 41 4.37 -2.60 -16.47
CA VAL A 41 3.39 -3.60 -16.04
C VAL A 41 2.00 -3.21 -16.50
N ILE A 42 1.13 -4.20 -16.73
CA ILE A 42 -0.31 -3.98 -16.78
C ILE A 42 -0.97 -4.46 -15.50
N ARG A 43 -1.93 -3.67 -15.02
CA ARG A 43 -2.78 -3.98 -13.87
C ARG A 43 -4.20 -4.23 -14.34
N VAL A 44 -4.72 -5.41 -13.99
CA VAL A 44 -6.00 -5.94 -14.49
C VAL A 44 -6.93 -6.25 -13.32
N ARG A 45 -8.20 -5.85 -13.41
CA ARG A 45 -9.19 -6.05 -12.35
C ARG A 45 -9.56 -7.52 -12.18
N LEU A 46 -9.76 -7.92 -10.92
CA LEU A 46 -10.30 -9.23 -10.57
C LEU A 46 -11.83 -9.20 -10.55
N THR A 47 -12.50 -10.34 -10.76
CA THR A 47 -13.97 -10.47 -10.77
C THR A 47 -14.65 -10.03 -9.47
N SER A 48 -13.92 -10.02 -8.36
CA SER A 48 -14.45 -9.60 -7.05
C SER A 48 -14.53 -8.07 -6.86
N CYS A 49 -14.16 -7.30 -7.88
CA CYS A 49 -14.14 -5.85 -7.83
C CYS A 49 -15.40 -5.24 -8.41
N GLU A 50 -15.94 -4.25 -7.71
CA GLU A 50 -17.11 -3.49 -8.14
C GLU A 50 -16.76 -2.35 -9.10
N LEU A 51 -15.53 -1.83 -9.00
CA LEU A 51 -15.08 -0.66 -9.75
C LEU A 51 -14.26 -1.09 -10.97
N LEU A 52 -14.60 -0.49 -12.10
CA LEU A 52 -13.98 -0.70 -13.41
C LEU A 52 -12.61 -0.02 -13.48
N THR A 53 -11.75 -0.50 -14.38
CA THR A 53 -10.41 0.08 -14.60
C THR A 53 -10.47 1.58 -14.90
N LYS A 54 -11.43 1.99 -15.75
CA LYS A 54 -11.62 3.38 -16.14
C LYS A 54 -11.94 4.30 -14.96
N GLU A 55 -12.82 3.87 -14.05
CA GLU A 55 -13.14 4.64 -12.84
C GLU A 55 -11.92 4.82 -11.93
N VAL A 56 -11.06 3.80 -11.84
CA VAL A 56 -9.82 3.88 -11.08
C VAL A 56 -8.85 4.87 -11.74
N PHE A 57 -8.71 4.82 -13.07
CA PHE A 57 -7.87 5.76 -13.82
C PHE A 57 -8.32 7.22 -13.64
N GLU A 58 -9.63 7.48 -13.75
CA GLU A 58 -10.22 8.81 -13.55
C GLU A 58 -9.98 9.32 -12.11
N PHE A 59 -10.09 8.45 -11.12
CA PHE A 59 -9.78 8.79 -9.73
C PHE A 59 -8.31 9.17 -9.54
N MET A 60 -7.38 8.34 -10.05
CA MET A 60 -5.93 8.56 -9.99
C MET A 60 -5.54 9.90 -10.65
N ASN A 61 -6.20 10.28 -11.74
CA ASN A 61 -5.94 11.52 -12.48
C ASN A 61 -6.76 12.72 -12.01
N SER A 62 -7.62 12.57 -11.00
CA SER A 62 -8.42 13.67 -10.50
C SER A 62 -7.59 14.74 -9.78
N SER A 63 -8.09 15.98 -9.73
CA SER A 63 -7.48 17.08 -8.98
C SER A 63 -7.39 16.82 -7.47
N LYS A 64 -8.14 15.84 -6.96
CA LYS A 64 -8.10 15.42 -5.55
C LYS A 64 -6.74 14.84 -5.16
N LEU A 65 -6.00 14.30 -6.13
CA LEU A 65 -4.70 13.63 -5.93
C LEU A 65 -3.54 14.38 -6.60
N GLU A 66 -3.76 15.62 -7.05
CA GLU A 66 -2.75 16.40 -7.78
C GLU A 66 -1.42 16.47 -7.05
N LYS A 67 -1.45 16.72 -5.73
CA LYS A 67 -0.24 16.78 -4.89
C LYS A 67 0.47 15.43 -4.71
N LEU A 68 -0.19 14.30 -4.97
CA LEU A 68 0.45 12.99 -4.92
C LEU A 68 1.05 12.58 -6.27
N ARG A 69 0.75 13.30 -7.35
CA ARG A 69 0.98 12.85 -8.72
C ARG A 69 2.44 12.54 -9.01
N GLU A 70 3.38 13.29 -8.45
CA GLU A 70 4.82 13.05 -8.62
C GLU A 70 5.28 11.72 -8.01
N TYR A 71 4.56 11.24 -7.00
CA TYR A 71 4.84 9.97 -6.33
C TYR A 71 4.08 8.79 -6.96
N ILE A 72 3.13 9.02 -7.86
CA ILE A 72 2.40 7.93 -8.52
C ILE A 72 3.22 7.50 -9.74
N PRO A 73 3.55 6.20 -9.91
CA PRO A 73 4.19 5.74 -11.13
C PRO A 73 3.40 6.18 -12.36
N ARG A 74 4.09 6.55 -13.45
CA ARG A 74 3.41 7.02 -14.65
C ARG A 74 2.38 5.98 -15.06
N THR A 75 1.13 6.40 -15.10
CA THR A 75 -0.02 5.54 -15.34
C THR A 75 -0.74 6.00 -16.59
N ASP A 76 -0.93 5.07 -17.52
CA ASP A 76 -1.73 5.24 -18.73
C ASP A 76 -2.86 4.18 -18.73
N ILE A 77 -3.88 4.39 -19.55
CA ILE A 77 -4.97 3.42 -19.76
C ILE A 77 -4.90 2.85 -21.18
N LEU A 78 -5.05 1.54 -21.32
CA LEU A 78 -5.00 0.85 -22.60
C LEU A 78 -6.29 0.07 -22.83
N SER A 79 -6.85 0.20 -24.02
CA SER A 79 -8.01 -0.59 -24.41
C SER A 79 -7.60 -1.99 -24.85
N VAL A 80 -8.35 -2.97 -24.37
CA VAL A 80 -8.16 -4.40 -24.64
C VAL A 80 -9.47 -4.99 -25.16
N ASP A 81 -9.37 -6.02 -26.00
CA ASP A 81 -10.55 -6.78 -26.41
C ASP A 81 -10.78 -8.00 -25.53
N ARG A 82 -11.96 -8.62 -25.69
CA ARG A 82 -12.33 -9.81 -24.93
C ARG A 82 -11.39 -10.99 -25.20
N GLN A 83 -10.84 -11.09 -26.42
CA GLN A 83 -9.92 -12.16 -26.77
C GLN A 83 -8.61 -12.03 -25.98
N PHE A 84 -8.07 -10.81 -25.87
CA PHE A 84 -6.92 -10.51 -25.03
C PHE A 84 -7.15 -10.92 -23.57
N MET A 85 -8.29 -10.52 -22.99
CA MET A 85 -8.63 -10.83 -21.60
C MET A 85 -8.83 -12.32 -21.36
N ASP A 86 -9.46 -13.03 -22.30
CA ASP A 86 -9.64 -14.48 -22.26
C ASP A 86 -8.30 -15.21 -22.33
N ASN A 87 -7.39 -14.75 -23.18
CA ASN A 87 -6.06 -15.31 -23.32
C ASN A 87 -5.20 -15.06 -22.07
N LEU A 88 -5.27 -13.85 -21.51
CA LEU A 88 -4.60 -13.48 -20.27
C LEU A 88 -5.09 -14.36 -19.10
N GLN A 89 -6.41 -14.58 -18.99
CA GLN A 89 -7.00 -15.48 -18.01
C GLN A 89 -6.51 -16.93 -18.16
N ARG A 90 -6.34 -17.43 -19.40
CA ARG A 90 -5.85 -18.79 -19.65
C ARG A 90 -4.40 -19.01 -19.21
N GLN A 91 -3.53 -18.00 -19.32
CA GLN A 91 -2.14 -18.09 -18.83
C GLN A 91 -1.99 -17.73 -17.35
N SER A 92 -3.06 -17.29 -16.68
CA SER A 92 -3.03 -16.93 -15.27
C SER A 92 -3.08 -18.19 -14.38
N PRO A 93 -2.47 -18.15 -13.18
CA PRO A 93 -2.69 -19.20 -12.18
C PRO A 93 -4.19 -19.41 -11.89
N ALA A 94 -4.60 -20.65 -11.60
CA ALA A 94 -6.01 -21.00 -11.39
C ALA A 94 -6.72 -20.17 -10.29
N SER A 95 -5.95 -19.67 -9.32
CA SER A 95 -6.41 -18.83 -8.21
C SER A 95 -6.64 -17.36 -8.60
N VAL A 96 -6.34 -16.96 -9.83
CA VAL A 96 -6.56 -15.62 -10.39
C VAL A 96 -7.81 -15.66 -11.26
N LYS A 97 -8.81 -14.84 -10.93
CA LYS A 97 -10.05 -14.70 -11.70
C LYS A 97 -10.16 -13.25 -12.17
N LEU A 98 -9.81 -13.01 -13.42
CA LEU A 98 -9.85 -11.70 -14.06
C LEU A 98 -11.30 -11.31 -14.40
N ASN A 99 -11.62 -10.03 -14.28
CA ASN A 99 -12.86 -9.49 -14.81
C ASN A 99 -12.78 -9.44 -16.34
N ARG A 100 -13.22 -10.50 -17.00
CA ARG A 100 -13.16 -10.67 -18.48
C ARG A 100 -14.06 -9.70 -19.25
N LEU A 101 -14.89 -8.93 -18.56
CA LEU A 101 -15.73 -7.88 -19.14
C LEU A 101 -15.05 -6.51 -19.15
N GLU A 102 -13.87 -6.36 -18.54
CA GLU A 102 -13.08 -5.14 -18.68
C GLU A 102 -12.71 -4.92 -20.15
N THR A 103 -12.87 -3.67 -20.59
CA THR A 103 -12.42 -3.18 -21.89
C THR A 103 -11.09 -2.45 -21.80
N ASP A 104 -10.58 -2.25 -20.58
CA ASP A 104 -9.40 -1.44 -20.33
C ASP A 104 -8.51 -2.08 -19.26
N VAL A 105 -7.21 -1.81 -19.36
CA VAL A 105 -6.20 -2.15 -18.35
C VAL A 105 -5.38 -0.91 -18.03
N LEU A 106 -4.81 -0.82 -16.82
CA LEU A 106 -3.83 0.22 -16.53
C LEU A 106 -2.45 -0.24 -16.96
N LEU A 107 -1.71 0.62 -17.64
CA LEU A 107 -0.28 0.49 -17.89
C LEU A 107 0.48 1.36 -16.89
N LEU A 108 1.42 0.79 -16.16
CA LEU A 108 2.22 1.51 -15.17
C LEU A 108 3.71 1.31 -15.44
N ASP A 109 4.53 2.29 -15.08
CA ASP A 109 5.96 2.07 -14.87
C ASP A 109 6.19 0.94 -13.87
N ASP A 110 7.11 0.04 -14.20
CA ASP A 110 7.54 -1.00 -13.29
C ASP A 110 8.56 -0.43 -12.30
N ILE A 111 8.20 -0.44 -11.03
CA ILE A 111 9.05 0.04 -9.94
C ILE A 111 10.24 -0.89 -9.64
N PHE A 112 10.24 -2.11 -10.21
CA PHE A 112 11.34 -3.05 -10.07
C PHE A 112 12.25 -2.99 -11.30
N THR A 113 13.50 -2.58 -11.10
CA THR A 113 14.54 -2.57 -12.13
C THR A 113 14.72 -3.95 -12.76
N HIS A 114 14.73 -5.01 -11.94
CA HIS A 114 14.88 -6.40 -12.36
C HIS A 114 13.56 -7.16 -12.29
N LYS A 115 13.52 -8.39 -12.84
CA LYS A 115 12.35 -9.27 -12.69
C LYS A 115 12.09 -9.54 -11.20
N ILE A 116 10.84 -9.47 -10.76
CA ILE A 116 10.49 -9.69 -9.33
C ILE A 116 11.04 -11.01 -8.76
N SER A 117 11.10 -12.06 -9.59
CA SER A 117 11.61 -13.38 -9.21
C SER A 117 13.12 -13.41 -8.92
N ALA A 118 13.83 -12.34 -9.26
CA ALA A 118 15.25 -12.17 -8.94
C ALA A 118 15.47 -11.51 -7.57
N TYR A 119 14.43 -10.96 -6.95
CA TYR A 119 14.53 -10.37 -5.61
C TYR A 119 14.26 -11.44 -4.56
N HIS A 120 15.06 -11.39 -3.50
CA HIS A 120 14.74 -12.05 -2.25
C HIS A 120 13.73 -11.19 -1.47
N GLU A 121 12.52 -11.70 -1.25
CA GLU A 121 11.50 -11.03 -0.43
C GLU A 121 11.69 -11.39 1.05
N ILE A 122 11.92 -10.38 1.89
CA ILE A 122 11.86 -10.49 3.35
C ILE A 122 10.55 -9.88 3.83
N CYS A 123 9.70 -10.68 4.46
CA CYS A 123 8.42 -10.24 5.00
C CYS A 123 8.52 -10.05 6.51
N LEU A 124 8.67 -8.80 6.97
CA LEU A 124 8.65 -8.50 8.41
C LEU A 124 7.22 -8.60 8.96
N SER A 125 6.25 -8.14 8.18
CA SER A 125 4.83 -8.39 8.41
C SER A 125 4.04 -8.19 7.12
N LYS A 126 2.72 -8.41 7.18
CA LYS A 126 1.82 -8.12 6.05
C LYS A 126 1.94 -6.68 5.51
N TYR A 127 2.45 -5.74 6.31
CA TYR A 127 2.54 -4.32 5.95
C TYR A 127 3.97 -3.82 5.76
N TYR A 128 4.97 -4.69 5.85
CA TYR A 128 6.38 -4.32 5.73
C TYR A 128 7.12 -5.44 5.01
N LYS A 129 7.56 -5.17 3.78
CA LYS A 129 8.28 -6.10 2.94
C LYS A 129 9.53 -5.44 2.39
N PHE A 130 10.64 -6.15 2.42
CA PHE A 130 11.86 -5.76 1.72
C PHE A 130 12.04 -6.67 0.51
N TYR A 131 12.38 -6.08 -0.63
CA TYR A 131 12.80 -6.76 -1.84
C TYR A 131 14.28 -6.47 -2.05
N ILE A 132 15.08 -7.52 -2.10
CA ILE A 132 16.53 -7.40 -2.17
C ILE A 132 17.03 -8.09 -3.42
N PHE A 133 17.59 -7.30 -4.33
CA PHE A 133 18.36 -7.84 -5.45
C PHE A 133 19.85 -7.68 -5.15
N LYS A 134 20.61 -8.75 -5.33
CA LYS A 134 22.07 -8.74 -5.19
C LYS A 134 22.66 -9.65 -6.26
N LYS A 135 23.38 -9.06 -7.22
CA LYS A 135 24.15 -9.80 -8.22
C LYS A 135 25.45 -9.05 -8.50
N GLU A 136 26.58 -9.69 -8.23
CA GLU A 136 27.92 -9.10 -8.41
C GLU A 136 27.98 -7.71 -7.74
N ASP A 137 28.20 -6.65 -8.52
CA ASP A 137 28.29 -5.25 -8.06
C ASP A 137 26.94 -4.51 -8.04
N GLN A 138 25.86 -5.17 -8.45
CA GLN A 138 24.52 -4.60 -8.42
C GLN A 138 23.79 -5.00 -7.14
N LYS A 139 23.31 -3.98 -6.44
CA LYS A 139 22.58 -4.13 -5.19
C LYS A 139 21.40 -3.17 -5.19
N GLU A 140 20.21 -3.69 -4.98
CA GLU A 140 18.99 -2.89 -4.90
C GLU A 140 18.16 -3.33 -3.72
N PHE A 141 17.67 -2.36 -2.95
CA PHE A 141 16.83 -2.57 -1.79
C PHE A 141 15.57 -1.75 -1.90
N ILE A 142 14.43 -2.43 -1.96
CA ILE A 142 13.14 -1.76 -2.02
C ILE A 142 12.35 -2.14 -0.77
N LEU A 143 11.94 -1.14 0.01
CA LEU A 143 10.99 -1.30 1.09
C LEU A 143 9.59 -1.00 0.56
N GLU A 144 8.67 -1.96 0.61
CA GLU A 144 7.24 -1.72 0.52
C GLU A 144 6.62 -1.67 1.92
N PHE A 145 5.89 -0.62 2.25
CA PHE A 145 5.07 -0.57 3.45
C PHE A 145 3.72 0.11 3.26
N LYS A 146 2.77 -0.15 4.16
CA LYS A 146 1.46 0.54 4.16
C LYS A 146 1.40 1.55 5.30
N PRO A 147 1.31 2.88 5.04
CA PRO A 147 1.28 3.91 6.09
C PRO A 147 0.01 3.83 6.95
N LYS A 148 -1.06 3.23 6.42
CA LYS A 148 -2.37 3.10 7.08
C LYS A 148 -2.93 4.46 7.47
N TRP A 149 -3.40 4.65 8.69
CA TRP A 149 -3.99 5.92 9.09
C TRP A 149 -2.88 6.85 9.55
N LEU A 150 -2.68 7.96 8.85
CA LEU A 150 -1.84 9.07 9.28
C LEU A 150 -2.75 10.15 9.84
N TYR A 151 -2.83 10.27 11.16
CA TYR A 151 -3.74 11.20 11.83
C TYR A 151 -3.24 11.54 13.24
N LYS A 152 -3.83 12.56 13.86
CA LYS A 152 -3.62 12.85 15.28
C LYS A 152 -4.70 12.13 16.09
N PRO A 153 -4.37 11.11 16.89
CA PRO A 153 -5.34 10.44 17.75
C PRO A 153 -5.91 11.43 18.78
N PRO A 154 -7.18 11.29 19.19
CA PRO A 154 -7.72 12.02 20.33
C PRO A 154 -6.85 11.85 21.57
N ALA A 155 -6.69 12.90 22.39
CA ALA A 155 -5.76 12.91 23.52
C ALA A 155 -6.02 11.79 24.57
N PHE A 156 -7.26 11.30 24.65
CA PHE A 156 -7.65 10.22 25.56
C PHE A 156 -7.41 8.80 24.99
N PHE A 157 -6.98 8.67 23.73
CA PHE A 157 -6.56 7.39 23.18
C PHE A 157 -5.15 7.06 23.67
N LYS A 158 -4.99 5.89 24.27
CA LYS A 158 -3.70 5.32 24.64
C LYS A 158 -3.04 4.56 23.48
N THR A 159 -3.84 4.09 22.52
CA THR A 159 -3.37 3.32 21.37
C THR A 159 -4.01 3.84 20.09
N CYS A 160 -3.20 4.09 19.06
CA CYS A 160 -3.70 4.53 17.76
C CYS A 160 -4.38 3.40 16.97
N ARG A 161 -5.13 3.76 15.94
CA ARG A 161 -5.86 2.81 15.09
C ARG A 161 -5.00 1.73 14.46
N ASN A 162 -3.79 2.10 14.02
CA ASN A 162 -2.89 1.16 13.35
C ASN A 162 -2.40 0.11 14.36
N CYS A 163 -1.97 0.54 15.55
CA CYS A 163 -1.53 -0.34 16.63
C CYS A 163 -2.67 -1.22 17.17
N ALA A 164 -3.87 -0.66 17.42
CA ALA A 164 -5.05 -1.42 17.84
C ALA A 164 -5.37 -2.53 16.82
N GLN A 165 -5.29 -2.20 15.53
CA GLN A 165 -5.53 -3.16 14.47
C GLN A 165 -4.47 -4.27 14.40
N SER A 166 -3.21 -3.94 14.69
CA SER A 166 -2.11 -4.92 14.77
C SER A 166 -2.32 -5.88 15.94
N ILE A 167 -2.70 -5.37 17.12
CA ILE A 167 -3.05 -6.16 18.31
C ILE A 167 -4.20 -7.12 18.00
N LEU A 168 -5.30 -6.61 17.45
CA LEU A 168 -6.47 -7.42 17.09
C LEU A 168 -6.13 -8.55 16.11
N LYS A 169 -5.16 -8.33 15.22
CA LYS A 169 -4.68 -9.32 14.24
C LYS A 169 -3.55 -10.19 14.74
N LYS A 170 -3.11 -10.02 16.00
CA LYS A 170 -1.96 -10.73 16.59
C LYS A 170 -0.73 -10.66 15.70
N GLN A 171 -0.42 -9.48 15.16
CA GLN A 171 0.76 -9.29 14.32
C GLN A 171 2.02 -9.45 15.16
N LYS A 172 2.95 -10.30 14.70
CA LYS A 172 4.25 -10.52 15.37
C LYS A 172 5.13 -9.28 15.37
N PHE A 173 5.08 -8.51 14.29
CA PHE A 173 5.78 -7.25 14.15
C PHE A 173 4.80 -6.16 13.70
N SER A 174 4.86 -5.02 14.37
CA SER A 174 4.18 -3.79 13.98
C SER A 174 5.08 -2.62 14.34
N ASN A 175 5.16 -1.65 13.43
CA ASN A 175 5.88 -0.40 13.64
C ASN A 175 4.88 0.75 13.45
N CYS A 176 4.70 1.57 14.48
CA CYS A 176 3.67 2.60 14.48
C CYS A 176 4.01 3.67 13.42
N THR A 177 3.21 3.74 12.36
CA THR A 177 3.42 4.70 11.27
C THR A 177 3.12 6.14 11.66
N LEU A 178 2.46 6.40 12.80
CA LEU A 178 2.30 7.77 13.31
C LEU A 178 3.62 8.40 13.76
N LEU A 179 4.66 7.60 14.03
CA LEU A 179 6.01 8.09 14.26
C LEU A 179 6.54 8.89 13.06
N LEU A 180 6.05 8.59 11.84
CA LEU A 180 6.39 9.34 10.63
C LEU A 180 5.82 10.76 10.63
N LEU A 181 4.92 11.13 11.55
CA LEU A 181 4.41 12.51 11.67
C LEU A 181 5.28 13.40 12.57
N SER A 182 6.38 12.87 13.10
CA SER A 182 7.25 13.56 14.06
C SER A 182 8.69 13.51 13.59
N MET A 183 9.04 14.36 12.62
CA MET A 183 10.42 14.50 12.13
C MET A 183 11.24 15.45 13.03
N PRO A 184 12.53 15.15 13.33
CA PRO A 184 13.27 13.93 12.96
C PRO A 184 13.13 12.76 13.95
N GLU A 185 12.76 12.99 15.21
CA GLU A 185 12.88 12.00 16.28
C GLU A 185 12.04 10.74 16.05
N GLY A 186 10.76 10.93 15.69
CA GLY A 186 9.84 9.83 15.40
C GLY A 186 10.29 9.01 14.18
N VAL A 187 10.74 9.67 13.11
CA VAL A 187 11.28 8.98 11.93
C VAL A 187 12.51 8.14 12.30
N ARG A 188 13.44 8.67 13.11
CA ARG A 188 14.60 7.90 13.60
C ARG A 188 14.16 6.65 14.37
N ILE A 189 13.17 6.75 15.25
CA ILE A 189 12.63 5.60 15.99
C ILE A 189 12.02 4.60 15.02
N TRP A 190 11.22 5.06 14.05
CA TRP A 190 10.59 4.20 13.06
C TRP A 190 11.62 3.43 12.21
N CYS A 191 12.66 4.10 11.73
CA CYS A 191 13.77 3.46 11.00
C CYS A 191 14.50 2.44 11.88
N ARG A 192 14.79 2.78 13.14
CA ARG A 192 15.46 1.88 14.10
C ARG A 192 14.64 0.62 14.35
N ASN A 193 13.32 0.74 14.49
CA ASN A 193 12.45 -0.42 14.68
C ASN A 193 12.51 -1.41 13.51
N LEU A 194 12.61 -0.92 12.26
CA LEU A 194 12.79 -1.78 11.09
C LEU A 194 14.16 -2.45 11.05
N GLN A 195 15.23 -1.70 11.36
CA GLN A 195 16.58 -2.24 11.47
C GLN A 195 16.65 -3.36 12.51
N ASN A 196 16.14 -3.11 13.72
CA ASN A 196 16.15 -4.08 14.82
C ASN A 196 15.33 -5.33 14.47
N GLU A 197 14.22 -5.19 13.75
CA GLU A 197 13.40 -6.33 13.35
C GLU A 197 14.09 -7.20 12.28
N LEU A 198 14.79 -6.58 11.32
CA LEU A 198 15.63 -7.32 10.37
C LEU A 198 16.71 -8.14 11.10
N GLU A 199 17.42 -7.51 12.04
CA GLU A 199 18.44 -8.16 12.87
C GLU A 199 17.86 -9.29 13.73
N ARG A 200 16.70 -9.06 14.36
CA ARG A 200 15.99 -10.06 15.16
C ARG A 200 15.59 -11.30 14.34
N GLN A 201 15.30 -11.12 13.06
CA GLN A 201 15.02 -12.22 12.13
C GLN A 201 16.29 -12.84 11.53
N GLY A 202 17.49 -12.38 11.92
CA GLY A 202 18.77 -12.92 11.48
C GLY A 202 19.31 -12.33 10.17
N TYR A 203 18.71 -11.25 9.67
CA TYR A 203 19.19 -10.58 8.45
C TYR A 203 20.26 -9.53 8.79
N ASN A 204 21.48 -9.76 8.32
CA ASN A 204 22.59 -8.81 8.47
C ASN A 204 22.57 -7.77 7.33
N ILE A 205 21.64 -6.82 7.41
CA ILE A 205 21.47 -5.75 6.42
C ILE A 205 21.34 -4.42 7.15
N ALA A 206 22.26 -3.49 6.88
CA ALA A 206 22.17 -2.13 7.37
C ALA A 206 21.29 -1.31 6.44
N VAL A 207 20.13 -0.87 6.93
CA VAL A 207 19.17 -0.06 6.19
C VAL A 207 18.85 1.27 6.89
N TYR A 208 19.20 1.42 8.17
CA TYR A 208 18.82 2.58 9.00
C TYR A 208 19.15 3.94 8.37
N ASP A 209 20.42 4.18 8.01
CA ASP A 209 20.84 5.50 7.52
C ASP A 209 20.21 5.85 6.17
N SER A 210 20.20 4.91 5.23
CA SER A 210 19.55 5.07 3.94
C SER A 210 18.04 5.29 4.07
N LEU A 211 17.36 4.54 4.95
CA LEU A 211 15.93 4.77 5.21
C LEU A 211 15.68 6.17 5.75
N PHE A 212 16.45 6.58 6.76
CA PHE A 212 16.28 7.89 7.38
C PHE A 212 16.52 9.00 6.37
N GLN A 213 17.58 8.88 5.56
CA GLN A 213 17.90 9.82 4.50
C GLN A 213 16.76 9.96 3.50
N VAL A 214 16.31 8.85 2.88
CA VAL A 214 15.28 8.91 1.83
C VAL A 214 13.94 9.41 2.38
N ILE A 215 13.55 9.03 3.60
CA ILE A 215 12.33 9.57 4.23
C ILE A 215 12.47 11.06 4.54
N SER A 216 13.66 11.52 4.91
CA SER A 216 13.92 12.95 5.15
C SER A 216 13.81 13.76 3.85
N GLU A 217 14.37 13.25 2.76
CA GLU A 217 14.34 13.86 1.43
C GLU A 217 12.92 13.94 0.86
N HIS A 218 12.06 12.96 1.18
CA HIS A 218 10.66 12.86 0.72
C HIS A 218 9.63 13.02 1.84
N TYR A 219 9.95 13.81 2.88
CA TYR A 219 9.07 13.96 4.04
C TYR A 219 7.73 14.63 3.71
N ASP A 220 7.72 15.47 2.67
CA ASP A 220 6.54 16.11 2.12
C ASP A 220 5.47 15.10 1.68
N LEU A 221 5.84 13.92 1.17
CA LEU A 221 4.88 12.86 0.84
C LEU A 221 4.04 12.47 2.07
N ILE A 222 4.68 12.31 3.23
CA ILE A 222 4.00 11.96 4.47
C ILE A 222 3.03 13.07 4.88
N GLU A 223 3.44 14.34 4.74
CA GLU A 223 2.56 15.46 5.00
C GLU A 223 1.37 15.54 4.02
N ILE A 224 1.62 15.27 2.74
CA ILE A 224 0.60 15.27 1.69
C ILE A 224 -0.44 14.20 2.00
N LEU A 225 0.00 12.96 2.31
CA LEU A 225 -0.89 11.88 2.70
C LEU A 225 -1.69 12.23 3.95
N TYR A 226 -1.05 12.73 5.01
CA TYR A 226 -1.74 13.20 6.22
C TYR A 226 -2.82 14.26 5.89
N LYS A 227 -2.48 15.28 5.10
CA LYS A 227 -3.42 16.36 4.72
C LYS A 227 -4.59 15.80 3.91
N LEU A 228 -4.34 14.92 2.94
CA LEU A 228 -5.38 14.37 2.07
C LEU A 228 -6.28 13.34 2.78
N GLU A 229 -5.71 12.49 3.66
CA GLU A 229 -6.46 11.49 4.43
C GLU A 229 -7.47 12.11 5.41
N ASN A 230 -7.16 13.31 5.93
CA ASN A 230 -7.97 13.98 6.95
C ASN A 230 -8.72 15.21 6.43
N LYS A 231 -8.64 15.48 5.12
CA LYS A 231 -9.31 16.62 4.49
C LYS A 231 -10.82 16.56 4.73
N ASN A 232 -11.38 17.61 5.32
CA ASN A 232 -12.80 17.77 5.62
C ASN A 232 -13.39 16.64 6.51
N CYS A 233 -12.57 15.95 7.31
CA CYS A 233 -13.04 14.97 8.27
C CYS A 233 -12.19 15.00 9.55
N ASN A 234 -12.69 15.69 10.57
CA ASN A 234 -11.98 15.84 11.84
C ASN A 234 -12.08 14.60 12.75
N ASP A 235 -13.12 13.77 12.57
CA ASP A 235 -13.34 12.58 13.38
C ASP A 235 -13.84 11.39 12.55
N MET A 236 -12.91 10.75 11.85
CA MET A 236 -13.26 9.56 11.06
C MET A 236 -13.68 8.38 11.94
N HIS A 237 -13.26 8.33 13.22
CA HIS A 237 -13.61 7.25 14.12
C HIS A 237 -15.12 7.22 14.40
N ASN A 238 -15.69 8.34 14.84
CA ASN A 238 -17.13 8.45 15.03
C ASN A 238 -17.90 8.37 13.72
N THR A 239 -17.39 9.03 12.66
CA THR A 239 -18.01 8.99 11.33
C THR A 239 -18.23 7.56 10.84
N LEU A 240 -17.23 6.68 10.94
CA LEU A 240 -17.37 5.29 10.50
C LEU A 240 -18.32 4.48 11.37
N ARG A 241 -18.36 4.70 12.69
CA ARG A 241 -19.28 4.00 13.60
C ARG A 241 -20.75 4.34 13.33
N GLN A 242 -21.02 5.56 12.88
CA GLN A 242 -22.37 6.07 12.62
C GLN A 242 -22.91 5.67 11.25
N LEU A 243 -22.09 5.11 10.35
CA LEU A 243 -22.56 4.62 9.05
C LEU A 243 -23.68 3.58 9.21
N SER A 244 -24.76 3.73 8.44
CA SER A 244 -25.93 2.84 8.47
C SER A 244 -26.26 2.22 7.11
N SER A 245 -25.69 2.74 6.02
CA SER A 245 -25.94 2.26 4.66
C SER A 245 -24.85 2.74 3.69
N PRO A 246 -24.77 2.18 2.46
CA PRO A 246 -23.86 2.68 1.43
C PRO A 246 -24.09 4.14 1.07
N LYS A 247 -25.34 4.63 1.15
CA LYS A 247 -25.70 6.04 0.86
C LYS A 247 -25.08 7.03 1.85
N GLY A 248 -24.73 6.56 3.06
CA GLY A 248 -24.03 7.37 4.06
C GLY A 248 -22.53 7.54 3.78
N VAL A 249 -21.96 6.81 2.82
CA VAL A 249 -20.55 6.94 2.44
C VAL A 249 -20.39 8.14 1.51
N THR A 250 -19.99 9.27 2.09
CA THR A 250 -19.67 10.47 1.33
C THR A 250 -18.38 10.31 0.54
N ASP A 251 -18.16 11.20 -0.43
CA ASP A 251 -16.90 11.30 -1.18
C ASP A 251 -15.70 11.52 -0.25
N VAL A 252 -15.87 12.27 0.83
CA VAL A 252 -14.82 12.50 1.84
C VAL A 252 -14.41 11.18 2.49
N ILE A 253 -15.36 10.37 2.94
CA ILE A 253 -15.09 9.06 3.54
C ILE A 253 -14.43 8.15 2.51
N ARG A 254 -14.96 8.09 1.29
CA ARG A 254 -14.42 7.26 0.22
C ARG A 254 -12.97 7.62 -0.09
N ASN A 255 -12.65 8.90 -0.27
CA ASN A 255 -11.28 9.34 -0.57
C ASN A 255 -10.32 9.01 0.59
N SER A 256 -10.72 9.34 1.82
CA SER A 256 -9.92 9.07 3.03
C SER A 256 -9.62 7.56 3.18
N MET A 257 -10.64 6.71 3.03
CA MET A 257 -10.47 5.26 3.13
C MET A 257 -9.69 4.64 1.96
N SER A 258 -9.61 5.32 0.82
CA SER A 258 -8.78 4.92 -0.33
C SER A 258 -7.30 5.17 -0.03
N LEU A 259 -6.99 6.39 0.44
CA LEU A 259 -5.62 6.81 0.80
C LEU A 259 -5.03 6.00 1.96
N ARG A 260 -5.86 5.64 2.95
CA ARG A 260 -5.43 4.83 4.11
C ARG A 260 -5.07 3.37 3.80
N ASP A 261 -5.20 2.94 2.56
CA ASP A 261 -4.90 1.56 2.14
C ASP A 261 -3.86 1.46 1.02
N VAL A 262 -3.25 2.58 0.65
CA VAL A 262 -2.11 2.64 -0.28
C VAL A 262 -0.90 1.88 0.26
N SER A 263 0.01 1.52 -0.65
CA SER A 263 1.38 1.12 -0.32
C SER A 263 2.34 2.24 -0.72
N ILE A 264 3.41 2.43 0.04
CA ILE A 264 4.56 3.25 -0.31
C ILE A 264 5.72 2.30 -0.59
N THR A 265 6.42 2.51 -1.70
CA THR A 265 7.68 1.82 -2.01
C THR A 265 8.82 2.81 -1.99
N ILE A 266 9.92 2.45 -1.32
CA ILE A 266 11.13 3.24 -1.22
C ILE A 266 12.27 2.41 -1.78
N ASN A 267 12.89 2.85 -2.86
CA ASN A 267 14.14 2.29 -3.35
C ASN A 267 15.31 2.97 -2.64
N LEU A 268 15.99 2.26 -1.74
CA LEU A 268 17.09 2.82 -0.97
C LEU A 268 18.37 3.03 -1.81
N SER A 269 18.41 2.51 -3.03
CA SER A 269 19.57 2.61 -3.92
C SER A 269 19.43 3.79 -4.90
N SER A 270 18.24 3.98 -5.49
CA SER A 270 17.95 5.12 -6.38
C SER A 270 17.33 6.33 -5.64
N HIS A 271 16.96 6.16 -4.37
CA HIS A 271 16.18 7.11 -3.56
C HIS A 271 14.77 7.37 -4.10
N GLU A 272 14.30 6.63 -5.10
CA GLU A 272 12.95 6.80 -5.65
C GLU A 272 11.87 6.34 -4.67
N VAL A 273 10.80 7.12 -4.59
CA VAL A 273 9.63 6.83 -3.75
C VAL A 273 8.38 6.81 -4.60
N HIS A 274 7.57 5.76 -4.46
CA HIS A 274 6.30 5.64 -5.17
C HIS A 274 5.12 5.30 -4.24
N VAL A 275 3.94 5.79 -4.58
CA VAL A 275 2.66 5.42 -3.97
C VAL A 275 1.88 4.51 -4.90
N LEU A 276 1.57 3.31 -4.43
CA LEU A 276 0.88 2.25 -5.15
C LEU A 276 -0.50 1.97 -4.52
N ASP A 277 -1.29 1.11 -5.17
CA ASP A 277 -2.60 0.65 -4.70
C ASP A 277 -3.63 1.78 -4.48
N ILE A 278 -3.53 2.86 -5.27
CA ILE A 278 -4.48 3.98 -5.24
C ILE A 278 -5.76 3.60 -6.00
N ASP A 279 -6.62 2.85 -5.32
CA ASP A 279 -7.93 2.46 -5.83
C ASP A 279 -9.02 3.15 -5.01
N PRO A 280 -9.99 3.82 -5.65
CA PRO A 280 -11.16 4.31 -4.95
C PRO A 280 -11.86 3.12 -4.27
N LYS A 281 -12.33 3.32 -3.04
CA LYS A 281 -13.07 2.27 -2.34
C LYS A 281 -14.57 2.31 -2.70
N PRO A 282 -15.21 1.14 -2.94
CA PRO A 282 -16.64 1.13 -3.19
C PRO A 282 -17.41 1.42 -1.89
N THR A 283 -18.59 2.05 -2.03
CA THR A 283 -19.45 2.41 -0.89
C THR A 283 -19.99 1.17 -0.16
N SER A 284 -20.04 0.02 -0.82
CA SER A 284 -20.39 -1.29 -0.25
C SER A 284 -19.53 -1.70 0.95
N LYS A 285 -18.31 -1.15 1.09
CA LYS A 285 -17.38 -1.46 2.20
C LYS A 285 -17.77 -0.81 3.53
N TRP A 286 -18.78 0.05 3.57
CA TRP A 286 -19.20 0.78 4.77
C TRP A 286 -19.39 -0.13 6.00
N LYS A 287 -20.04 -1.28 5.83
CA LYS A 287 -20.33 -2.22 6.92
C LYS A 287 -19.05 -2.77 7.52
N LYS A 288 -18.10 -3.17 6.67
CA LYS A 288 -16.78 -3.65 7.08
C LYS A 288 -16.00 -2.58 7.83
N TRP A 289 -16.04 -1.33 7.38
CA TRP A 289 -15.36 -0.23 8.06
C TRP A 289 -15.94 0.05 9.43
N LYS A 290 -17.28 0.09 9.55
CA LYS A 290 -17.99 0.23 10.82
C LYS A 290 -17.66 -0.90 11.78
N GLU A 291 -17.78 -2.14 11.35
CA GLU A 291 -17.50 -3.33 12.17
C GLU A 291 -16.04 -3.35 12.67
N GLN A 292 -15.10 -2.99 11.80
CA GLN A 292 -13.69 -2.90 12.17
C GLN A 292 -13.45 -1.80 13.20
N GLU A 293 -14.12 -0.66 13.07
CA GLU A 293 -14.02 0.45 14.01
C GLU A 293 -14.63 0.10 15.38
N ILE A 294 -15.76 -0.60 15.40
CA ILE A 294 -16.38 -1.13 16.63
C ILE A 294 -15.42 -2.12 17.32
N LYS A 295 -14.81 -3.04 16.57
CA LYS A 295 -13.86 -4.03 17.12
C LYS A 295 -12.58 -3.39 17.67
N ASN A 296 -12.11 -2.30 17.08
CA ASN A 296 -10.92 -1.60 17.57
C ASN A 296 -11.23 -0.69 18.77
N SER A 297 -12.47 -0.25 18.95
CA SER A 297 -12.86 0.74 19.97
C SER A 297 -12.37 0.41 21.39
N PRO A 298 -12.47 -0.84 21.90
CA PRO A 298 -11.97 -1.19 23.22
C PRO A 298 -10.44 -1.06 23.35
N LEU A 299 -9.71 -1.26 22.25
CA LEU A 299 -8.25 -1.25 22.25
C LEU A 299 -7.65 0.16 22.27
N TYR A 300 -8.41 1.19 21.89
CA TYR A 300 -7.92 2.57 21.94
C TYR A 300 -7.64 3.05 23.36
N LEU A 301 -8.30 2.48 24.36
CA LEU A 301 -8.14 2.82 25.77
C LEU A 301 -7.18 1.87 26.50
N CYS A 302 -6.78 0.76 25.88
CA CYS A 302 -5.74 -0.11 26.42
C CYS A 302 -4.37 0.46 26.09
N GLU A 303 -3.42 0.33 27.01
CA GLU A 303 -2.01 0.55 26.69
C GLU A 303 -1.57 -0.55 25.73
N SER A 304 -0.70 -0.21 24.77
CA SER A 304 -0.25 -1.11 23.70
C SER A 304 0.49 -2.38 24.19
N ASN A 305 0.64 -2.55 25.52
CA ASN A 305 1.17 -3.72 26.22
C ASN A 305 0.08 -4.68 26.77
N CYS A 306 -1.20 -4.45 26.51
CA CYS A 306 -2.26 -5.36 26.95
C CYS A 306 -2.25 -6.67 26.13
N SER A 307 -1.47 -7.66 26.58
CA SER A 307 -1.74 -9.07 26.27
C SER A 307 -3.10 -9.44 26.87
N LEU A 308 -4.06 -9.79 26.01
CA LEU A 308 -5.25 -10.53 26.45
C LEU A 308 -4.74 -11.92 26.87
N ASN A 309 -4.62 -12.13 28.18
CA ASN A 309 -4.28 -13.41 28.77
C ASN A 309 -5.26 -14.49 28.29
N SER A 310 -4.76 -15.42 27.48
CA SER A 310 -5.21 -16.81 27.51
C SER A 310 -3.99 -17.63 27.84
N GLU A 311 -4.07 -18.32 28.98
CA GLU A 311 -3.13 -19.22 29.63
C GLU A 311 -1.97 -19.77 28.78
N GLY A 312 -0.76 -19.70 29.35
CA GLY A 312 0.35 -20.60 29.03
C GLY A 312 1.10 -20.34 27.73
N ASP A 313 2.00 -19.35 27.74
CA ASP A 313 3.39 -19.49 27.27
C ASP A 313 4.04 -18.10 27.19
N THR A 314 5.12 -17.92 27.96
CA THR A 314 5.94 -16.71 27.97
C THR A 314 6.64 -16.53 26.63
N VAL A 315 6.06 -15.70 25.77
CA VAL A 315 6.77 -15.09 24.63
C VAL A 315 7.24 -13.71 25.08
N ASN A 316 8.55 -13.55 25.23
CA ASN A 316 9.18 -12.23 25.33
C ASN A 316 8.93 -11.47 24.01
N VAL A 317 7.81 -10.75 23.95
CA VAL A 317 7.54 -9.77 22.89
C VAL A 317 8.33 -8.52 23.26
N ALA A 318 9.38 -8.25 22.47
CA ALA A 318 10.16 -7.04 22.57
C ALA A 318 9.23 -5.83 22.68
N THR A 319 9.48 -5.05 23.73
CA THR A 319 8.81 -3.81 24.09
C THR A 319 8.52 -2.95 22.86
N ASN A 320 7.22 -2.79 22.54
CA ASN A 320 6.78 -1.74 21.63
C ASN A 320 6.97 -0.44 22.42
N PRO A 321 7.93 0.44 22.07
CA PRO A 321 8.06 1.69 22.79
C PRO A 321 6.74 2.43 22.60
N HIS A 322 6.17 2.87 23.72
CA HIS A 322 5.00 3.74 23.81
C HIS A 322 4.89 4.63 22.58
N CYS A 323 3.71 4.73 21.96
CA CYS A 323 3.44 5.75 20.96
C CYS A 323 3.67 7.11 21.63
N PRO A 324 4.85 7.75 21.50
CA PRO A 324 5.24 8.85 22.37
C PRO A 324 4.83 10.18 21.75
N VAL A 325 3.84 10.16 20.86
CA VAL A 325 3.40 11.34 20.14
C VAL A 325 2.46 12.12 21.06
N LYS A 326 3.05 12.81 22.04
CA LYS A 326 2.44 14.00 22.61
C LYS A 326 2.57 15.08 21.53
N PHE A 327 1.45 15.42 20.90
CA PHE A 327 1.36 16.53 19.95
C PHE A 327 1.39 17.88 20.67
#